data_AF-A0AB34SHI9-F1
#
_entry.id   AF-A0AB34SHI9-F1
#
_cell.length_a   1.000
_cell.length_b   1.000
_cell.length_c   1.000
_cell.angle_alpha   90.00
_cell.angle_beta   90.00
_cell.angle_gamma   90.00
#
_symmetry.space_group_name_H-M   'P 1'
#
loop_
_entity.id
_entity.type
_entity.pdbx_description
1 polymer ?
#
loop_
_entity_poly.entity_id
_entity_poly.type
_entity_poly.pdbx_seq_one_letter_code
_entity_poly.pdbx_strand_id
1 'polypeptide(L)'
;MCRERGIWQEKLYNDKIKGISLEGEVLEVSGEKVKLNLDIDETQNKDKAAWFRYAPPTGNLMYSMPIVGTNANLYFSSERSEDPVVIGCIRKNGSSCESFSD
;
A
#
# COMPACT_ATOMS: atom_id res chain seq x y z
N MET A 1 23.54 41.91 6.56
CA MET A 1 23.94 40.63 5.92
C MET A 1 22.65 39.92 5.52
N CYS A 2 22.13 40.21 4.33
CA CYS A 2 20.87 39.65 3.84
C CYS A 2 21.12 38.21 3.38
N ARG A 3 20.31 37.25 3.85
CA ARG A 3 20.42 35.84 3.44
C ARG A 3 20.26 35.75 1.92
N GLU A 4 21.23 35.10 1.28
CA GLU A 4 21.19 34.77 -0.14
C GLU A 4 19.95 33.92 -0.45
N ARG A 5 19.39 34.20 -1.63
CA ARG A 5 18.12 33.71 -2.16
C ARG A 5 17.87 32.23 -1.83
N GLY A 6 16.78 31.97 -1.11
CA GLY A 6 16.30 30.60 -0.89
C GLY A 6 16.07 29.90 -2.23
N ILE A 7 16.56 28.67 -2.35
CA ILE A 7 16.38 27.82 -3.51
C ILE A 7 14.91 27.38 -3.53
N TRP A 8 14.10 27.93 -4.43
CA TRP A 8 12.72 27.49 -4.64
C TRP A 8 12.73 26.44 -5.74
N GLN A 9 12.50 25.18 -5.37
CA GLN A 9 12.29 24.11 -6.33
C GLN A 9 10.78 23.85 -6.41
N GLU A 10 10.23 23.92 -7.62
CA GLU A 10 8.86 23.50 -7.87
C GLU A 10 8.75 21.99 -7.61
N LYS A 11 7.77 21.59 -6.81
CA LYS A 11 7.55 20.18 -6.51
C LYS A 11 7.04 19.50 -7.78
N LEU A 12 7.90 18.71 -8.40
CA LEU A 12 7.52 17.89 -9.56
C LEU A 12 6.65 16.74 -9.06
N TYR A 13 5.41 16.70 -9.54
CA TYR A 13 4.49 15.61 -9.29
C TYR A 13 4.51 14.65 -10.47
N ASN A 14 4.33 13.36 -10.21
CA ASN A 14 4.21 12.36 -11.26
C ASN A 14 2.73 12.06 -11.48
N ASP A 15 2.08 12.74 -12.42
CA ASP A 15 0.66 12.52 -12.76
C ASP A 15 0.33 11.05 -13.03
N LYS A 16 1.31 10.27 -13.52
CA LYS A 16 1.11 8.86 -13.88
C LYS A 16 0.92 7.92 -12.69
N ILE A 17 1.27 8.33 -11.47
CA ILE A 17 1.07 7.48 -10.27
C ILE A 17 -0.36 7.56 -9.73
N LYS A 18 -1.15 8.53 -10.19
CA LYS A 18 -2.51 8.70 -9.74
C LYS A 18 -3.37 7.53 -10.22
N GLY A 19 -4.01 6.85 -9.26
CA GLY A 19 -4.88 5.72 -9.53
C GLY A 19 -4.14 4.41 -9.82
N ILE A 20 -2.82 4.35 -9.64
CA ILE A 20 -2.09 3.08 -9.76
C ILE A 20 -2.27 2.24 -8.49
N SER A 21 -2.27 0.93 -8.68
CA SER A 21 -2.15 -0.06 -7.60
C SER A 21 -0.88 -0.86 -7.83
N LEU A 22 -0.05 -0.98 -6.80
CA LEU A 22 1.11 -1.86 -6.79
C LEU A 22 0.80 -3.05 -5.89
N GLU A 23 0.98 -4.26 -6.41
CA GLU A 23 0.83 -5.47 -5.62
C GLU A 23 2.09 -5.72 -4.79
N GLY A 24 1.92 -6.32 -3.61
CA GLY A 24 3.03 -6.75 -2.78
C GLY A 24 2.62 -7.70 -1.66
N GLU A 25 3.62 -8.36 -1.08
CA GLU A 25 3.47 -9.29 0.04
C GLU A 25 3.54 -8.57 1.39
N VAL A 26 2.65 -8.91 2.31
CA VAL A 26 2.63 -8.39 3.68
C VAL A 26 3.78 -8.99 4.48
N LEU A 27 4.74 -8.16 4.88
CA LEU A 27 5.91 -8.56 5.65
C LEU A 27 5.66 -8.53 7.17
N GLU A 28 4.86 -7.56 7.61
CA GLU A 28 4.61 -7.27 9.02
C GLU A 28 3.30 -6.48 9.16
N VAL A 29 2.62 -6.68 10.28
CA VAL A 29 1.37 -6.00 10.64
C VAL A 29 1.51 -5.39 12.02
N SER A 30 1.14 -4.12 12.18
CA SER A 30 1.16 -3.44 13.48
C SER A 30 0.06 -2.39 13.56
N GLY A 31 -0.83 -2.52 14.56
CA GLY A 31 -1.93 -1.58 14.76
C GLY A 31 -2.88 -1.56 13.56
N GLU A 32 -2.92 -0.44 12.83
CA GLU A 32 -3.67 -0.21 11.58
C GLU A 32 -2.75 -0.05 10.34
N LYS A 33 -1.51 -0.54 10.45
CA LYS A 33 -0.48 -0.40 9.42
C LYS A 33 0.15 -1.73 9.06
N VAL A 34 0.68 -1.78 7.84
CA VAL A 34 1.39 -2.95 7.30
C VAL A 34 2.66 -2.52 6.59
N LYS A 35 3.64 -3.41 6.58
CA LYS A 35 4.81 -3.32 5.69
C LYS A 35 4.60 -4.23 4.49
N LEU A 36 4.93 -3.74 3.30
CA LEU A 36 4.84 -4.51 2.06
C LEU A 36 6.23 -4.70 1.44
N ASN A 37 6.45 -5.87 0.85
CA ASN A 37 7.42 -6.07 -0.22
C ASN A 37 6.68 -5.92 -1.55
N LEU A 38 6.92 -4.83 -2.27
CA LEU A 38 6.23 -4.57 -3.53
C LEU A 38 6.85 -5.42 -4.65
N ASP A 39 6.04 -5.91 -5.58
CA ASP A 39 6.50 -6.76 -6.68
C ASP A 39 7.48 -6.03 -7.64
N ILE A 40 7.54 -4.69 -7.57
CA ILE A 40 8.51 -3.85 -8.30
C ILE A 40 9.91 -3.87 -7.68
N ASP A 41 10.03 -4.26 -6.40
CA ASP A 41 11.29 -4.31 -5.67
C ASP A 41 11.86 -5.73 -5.79
N GLU A 42 13.03 -5.90 -6.42
CA GLU A 42 13.68 -7.22 -6.54
C GLU A 42 14.00 -7.84 -5.17
N THR A 43 14.37 -6.99 -4.20
CA THR A 43 14.64 -7.38 -2.82
C THR A 43 14.18 -6.28 -1.88
N GLN A 44 13.49 -6.65 -0.79
CA GLN A 44 13.09 -5.69 0.24
C GLN A 44 13.55 -6.14 1.62
N ASN A 45 14.28 -5.25 2.31
CA ASN A 45 14.65 -5.46 3.71
C ASN A 45 13.48 -5.07 4.62
N LYS A 46 12.99 -6.01 5.44
CA LYS A 46 11.86 -5.80 6.37
C LYS A 46 12.06 -4.63 7.34
N ASP A 47 13.29 -4.34 7.74
CA ASP A 47 13.61 -3.25 8.68
C ASP A 47 13.58 -1.87 8.00
N LYS A 48 13.75 -1.83 6.68
CA LYS A 48 13.74 -0.59 5.87
C LYS A 48 12.40 -0.36 5.16
N ALA A 49 11.54 -1.38 5.09
CA ALA A 49 10.23 -1.27 4.48
C ALA A 49 9.36 -0.23 5.20
N ALA A 50 8.69 0.62 4.41
CA ALA A 50 7.83 1.67 4.93
C ALA A 50 6.51 1.10 5.48
N TRP A 51 5.95 1.79 6.48
CA TRP A 51 4.64 1.48 7.04
C TRP A 51 3.55 2.20 6.27
N PHE A 52 2.58 1.45 5.75
CA PHE A 52 1.42 1.97 5.05
C PHE A 52 0.15 1.72 5.86
N ARG A 53 -0.81 2.66 5.81
CA ARG A 53 -2.12 2.45 6.45
C ARG A 53 -2.92 1.41 5.68
N TYR A 54 -3.60 0.53 6.41
CA TYR A 54 -4.53 -0.43 5.82
C TYR A 54 -5.97 0.11 5.88
N ALA A 55 -6.64 0.13 4.73
CA ALA A 55 -8.06 0.45 4.65
C ALA A 55 -8.87 -0.85 4.48
N PRO A 56 -9.69 -1.24 5.47
CA PRO A 56 -10.52 -2.44 5.36
C PRO A 56 -11.57 -2.27 4.24
N PRO A 57 -11.81 -3.32 3.43
CA PRO A 57 -12.71 -3.25 2.27
C PRO A 57 -14.18 -2.95 2.63
N THR A 58 -14.61 -3.24 3.87
CA THR A 58 -16.02 -3.17 4.30
C THR A 58 -16.26 -2.10 5.37
N GLY A 59 -15.34 -1.16 5.56
CA GLY A 59 -15.39 -0.22 6.68
C GLY A 59 -15.30 -0.94 8.05
N ASN A 60 -15.96 -0.40 9.08
CA ASN A 60 -15.90 -0.94 10.46
C ASN A 60 -16.72 -2.22 10.71
N LEU A 61 -17.49 -2.69 9.72
CA LEU A 61 -18.42 -3.80 9.92
C LEU A 61 -17.70 -5.15 10.06
N MET A 62 -16.54 -5.29 9.40
CA MET A 62 -15.66 -6.46 9.50
C MET A 62 -14.22 -5.99 9.34
N TYR A 63 -13.57 -5.71 10.47
CA TYR A 63 -12.14 -5.37 10.48
C TYR A 63 -11.33 -6.67 10.51
N SER A 64 -10.54 -6.92 9.48
CA SER A 64 -9.56 -8.00 9.48
C SER A 64 -8.27 -7.49 8.88
N MET A 65 -7.22 -7.54 9.68
CA MET A 65 -5.88 -7.26 9.19
C MET A 65 -5.43 -8.31 8.19
N PRO A 66 -4.71 -7.91 7.13
CA PRO A 66 -4.16 -8.88 6.21
C PRO A 66 -3.11 -9.72 6.94
N ILE A 67 -3.03 -11.00 6.59
CA ILE A 67 -2.13 -11.95 7.25
C ILE A 67 -0.73 -11.78 6.67
N VAL A 68 0.31 -11.84 7.50
CA VAL A 68 1.71 -11.84 7.02
C VAL A 68 1.93 -12.97 6.03
N GLY A 69 2.54 -12.69 4.87
CA GLY A 69 2.70 -13.61 3.75
C GLY A 69 1.55 -13.62 2.75
N THR A 70 0.49 -12.84 2.97
CA THR A 70 -0.57 -12.65 1.95
C THR A 70 -0.26 -11.48 1.03
N ASN A 71 -0.88 -11.47 -0.16
CA ASN A 71 -0.72 -10.37 -1.12
C ASN A 71 -1.80 -9.30 -0.88
N ALA A 72 -1.39 -8.04 -0.95
CA ALA A 72 -2.24 -6.87 -0.81
C ALA A 72 -1.85 -5.79 -1.84
N ASN A 73 -2.75 -4.86 -2.13
CA ASN A 73 -2.49 -3.78 -3.09
C ASN A 73 -2.24 -2.46 -2.37
N LEU A 74 -1.13 -1.81 -2.70
CA LEU A 74 -0.84 -0.43 -2.33
C LEU A 74 -1.43 0.51 -3.38
N TYR A 75 -2.46 1.28 -3.01
CA TYR A 75 -3.17 2.20 -3.88
C TYR A 75 -2.74 3.66 -3.68
N PHE A 76 -2.47 4.33 -4.79
CA PHE A 76 -2.07 5.75 -4.83
C PHE A 76 -3.27 6.61 -5.26
N SER A 77 -4.01 7.14 -4.28
CA SER A 77 -5.22 7.95 -4.53
C SER A 77 -4.95 9.27 -5.25
N SER A 78 -3.74 9.83 -5.10
CA SER A 78 -3.40 11.15 -5.61
C SER A 78 -1.92 11.25 -5.96
N GLU A 79 -1.64 12.00 -7.01
CA GLU A 79 -0.32 12.51 -7.40
C GLU A 79 0.29 13.42 -6.33
N ARG A 80 -0.55 14.00 -5.46
CA ARG A 80 -0.22 15.11 -4.58
C ARG A 80 0.15 14.66 -3.17
N SER A 81 1.08 13.71 -3.06
CA SER A 81 1.71 13.33 -1.77
C SER A 81 0.73 12.94 -0.66
N GLU A 82 -0.42 12.37 -1.01
CA GLU A 82 -1.22 11.65 -0.02
C GLU A 82 -0.58 10.27 0.16
N ASP A 83 -0.38 9.87 1.42
CA ASP A 83 0.23 8.57 1.71
C ASP A 83 -0.60 7.47 1.05
N PRO A 84 0.04 6.57 0.28
CA PRO A 84 -0.69 5.48 -0.35
C PRO A 84 -1.28 4.56 0.72
N VAL A 85 -2.40 3.95 0.38
CA VAL A 85 -3.20 3.13 1.30
C VAL A 85 -3.23 1.70 0.82
N VAL A 86 -3.06 0.75 1.73
CA VAL A 86 -3.17 -0.66 1.43
C VAL A 86 -4.64 -1.05 1.40
N ILE A 87 -5.07 -1.62 0.29
CA ILE A 87 -6.44 -2.07 0.03
C ILE A 87 -6.46 -3.55 -0.34
N GLY A 88 -7.44 -4.26 0.23
CA GLY A 88 -7.77 -5.63 -0.13
C GLY A 88 -6.68 -6.67 0.16
N CYS A 89 -7.06 -7.93 -0.02
CA CYS A 89 -6.13 -9.06 -0.11
C CYS A 89 -6.45 -9.79 -1.40
N ILE A 90 -5.47 -9.98 -2.27
CA ILE A 90 -5.66 -10.76 -3.50
C ILE A 90 -5.28 -12.20 -3.20
N ARG A 91 -6.22 -13.13 -3.38
CA ARG A 91 -5.92 -14.56 -3.39
C ARG A 91 -5.29 -14.91 -4.74
N LYS A 92 -3.97 -15.14 -4.76
CA LYS A 92 -3.25 -15.64 -5.95
C LYS A 92 -3.43 -17.14 -6.23
N ASN A 93 -4.15 -17.88 -5.37
CA ASN A 93 -4.48 -19.29 -5.62
C ASN A 93 -5.84 -19.43 -6.30
N GLY A 94 -5.83 -19.88 -7.55
CA GLY A 94 -7.03 -20.20 -8.32
C GLY A 94 -7.91 -21.28 -7.67
N SER A 95 -9.21 -21.16 -7.94
CA SER A 95 -10.23 -22.20 -7.85
C SER A 95 -10.35 -23.00 -6.54
N SER A 96 -11.09 -22.45 -5.58
CA SER A 96 -12.25 -23.16 -5.01
C SER A 96 -13.19 -22.13 -4.40
N CYS A 97 -14.09 -21.63 -5.25
CA CYS A 97 -15.37 -21.20 -4.75
C CYS A 97 -16.12 -22.50 -4.41
N GLU A 98 -16.01 -22.98 -3.17
CA GLU A 98 -17.07 -23.84 -2.66
C GLU A 98 -18.28 -22.92 -2.54
N SER A 99 -19.10 -22.92 -3.59
CA SER A 99 -20.44 -22.35 -3.55
C SER A 99 -21.10 -22.88 -2.28
N PHE A 100 -21.50 -21.98 -1.39
CA PHE A 100 -22.52 -22.32 -0.41
C PHE A 100 -23.79 -22.62 -1.20
N SER A 101 -23.94 -23.89 -1.58
CA SER A 101 -25.21 -24.43 -2.03
C SER A 101 -26.08 -24.58 -0.78
N ASP A 102 -27.20 -23.86 -0.77
CA ASP A 102 -28.31 -24.03 0.17
C ASP A 102 -28.92 -25.42 0.05
#